data_AF-A0A9Q0S139-F1
#
_entry.id   AF-A0A9Q0S139-F1
#
_cell.length_a   1.000
_cell.length_b   1.000
_cell.length_c   1.000
_cell.angle_alpha   90.00
_cell.angle_beta   90.00
_cell.angle_gamma   90.00
#
_symmetry.space_group_name_H-M   'P 1'
#
loop_
_entity.id
_entity.type
_entity.pdbx_description
1 polymer ?
#
loop_
_entity_poly.entity_id
_entity_poly.type
_entity_poly.pdbx_seq_one_letter_code
_entity_poly.pdbx_strand_id
1 'polypeptide(L)'
;MNTVTLSFVAVLMFVLIGSLEAVATVPLQRLRGVKTGDHFYTTSVAEAMAAAGSKAYVSEGVATRVSTSTTSECSLIPVYRYFNNRNDHFYTNNQAEGNGAAGYVSEGIAFYCAANENDCGATQAFYRYYFNSEHFYTTNVQEGFNVVGA
;
A
#
# COMPACT_ATOMS: atom_id res chain seq x y z
N MET A 1 -50.98 -20.02 -35.22
CA MET A 1 -50.62 -18.73 -34.62
C MET A 1 -49.97 -19.02 -33.28
N ASN A 2 -48.72 -18.57 -33.08
CA ASN A 2 -48.22 -18.04 -31.80
C ASN A 2 -46.75 -17.65 -32.01
N THR A 3 -46.55 -16.39 -32.35
CA THR A 3 -45.25 -15.73 -32.37
C THR A 3 -44.85 -15.46 -30.92
N VAL A 4 -43.75 -16.08 -30.47
CA VAL A 4 -43.13 -15.75 -29.19
C VAL A 4 -42.40 -14.42 -29.37
N THR A 5 -43.00 -13.34 -28.86
CA THR A 5 -42.32 -12.04 -28.74
C THR A 5 -41.40 -12.08 -27.52
N LEU A 6 -40.10 -12.35 -27.73
CA LEU A 6 -39.10 -12.02 -26.71
C LEU A 6 -39.07 -10.50 -26.54
N SER A 7 -39.38 -10.01 -25.34
CA SER A 7 -39.32 -8.58 -25.04
C SER A 7 -37.87 -8.10 -25.00
N PHE A 8 -37.56 -7.05 -25.75
CA PHE A 8 -36.23 -6.40 -25.78
C PHE A 8 -35.76 -5.87 -24.40
N VAL A 9 -36.67 -5.73 -23.43
CA VAL A 9 -36.38 -5.25 -22.07
C VAL A 9 -35.48 -6.23 -21.29
N ALA A 10 -35.64 -7.54 -21.51
CA ALA A 10 -34.84 -8.55 -20.81
C ALA A 10 -33.41 -8.68 -21.36
N VAL A 11 -33.22 -8.36 -22.65
CA VAL A 11 -31.88 -8.33 -23.28
C VAL A 11 -31.12 -7.06 -22.88
N LEU A 12 -31.83 -5.96 -22.59
CA LEU A 12 -31.23 -4.70 -22.16
C LEU A 12 -30.85 -4.68 -20.66
N MET A 13 -31.51 -5.47 -19.81
CA MET A 13 -31.13 -5.63 -18.39
C MET A 13 -29.92 -6.53 -18.15
N PHE A 14 -29.45 -7.26 -19.16
CA PHE A 14 -28.26 -8.12 -19.07
C PHE A 14 -26.95 -7.42 -19.50
N VAL A 15 -27.01 -6.15 -19.94
CA VAL A 15 -25.83 -5.39 -20.40
C VAL A 15 -25.23 -4.48 -19.32
N LEU A 16 -25.77 -4.45 -18.10
CA LEU A 16 -25.29 -3.51 -17.09
C LEU A 16 -25.12 -4.12 -15.69
N ILE A 17 -24.40 -5.24 -15.63
CA ILE A 17 -23.63 -5.55 -14.43
C ILE A 17 -22.19 -5.69 -14.93
N GLY A 18 -21.55 -4.54 -15.19
CA GLY A 18 -20.10 -4.52 -15.16
C GLY A 18 -19.70 -5.11 -13.81
N SER A 19 -19.00 -6.24 -13.83
CA SER A 19 -18.38 -6.76 -12.62
C SER A 19 -17.58 -5.61 -12.03
N LEU A 20 -17.96 -5.17 -10.82
CA LEU A 20 -17.12 -4.29 -10.04
C LEU A 20 -15.90 -5.15 -9.68
N GLU A 21 -14.91 -5.22 -10.57
CA GLU A 21 -13.66 -5.90 -10.29
C GLU A 21 -12.99 -5.09 -9.20
N ALA A 22 -13.14 -5.56 -7.95
CA ALA A 22 -12.39 -5.02 -6.84
C ALA A 22 -10.91 -5.06 -7.22
N VAL A 23 -10.24 -3.92 -7.11
CA VAL A 23 -8.81 -3.82 -7.43
C VAL A 23 -8.06 -4.94 -6.72
N ALA A 24 -7.29 -5.72 -7.49
CA ALA A 24 -6.49 -6.79 -6.93
C ALA A 24 -5.48 -6.20 -5.93
N THR A 25 -5.56 -6.64 -4.68
CA THR A 25 -4.63 -6.21 -3.63
C THR A 25 -3.86 -7.38 -3.07
N VAL A 26 -2.65 -7.11 -2.59
CA VAL A 26 -1.79 -8.05 -1.87
C VAL A 26 -1.53 -7.54 -0.44
N PRO A 27 -1.20 -8.42 0.51
CA PRO A 27 -0.78 -7.99 1.84
C PRO A 27 0.52 -7.17 1.81
N LEU A 28 0.54 -6.04 2.50
CA LEU A 28 1.76 -5.31 2.84
C LEU A 28 2.27 -5.82 4.19
N GLN A 29 3.37 -6.56 4.17
CA GLN A 29 4.03 -7.05 5.38
C GLN A 29 4.72 -5.90 6.09
N ARG A 30 4.60 -5.84 7.42
CA ARG A 30 5.34 -4.94 8.29
C ARG A 30 6.31 -5.75 9.13
N LEU A 31 7.56 -5.30 9.17
CA LEU A 31 8.61 -5.88 9.98
C LEU A 31 9.31 -4.78 10.76
N ARG A 32 9.73 -5.08 11.99
CA ARG A 32 10.45 -4.14 12.86
C ARG A 32 11.90 -4.57 13.05
N GLY A 33 12.83 -3.65 12.80
CA GLY A 33 14.26 -3.85 12.99
C GLY A 33 14.59 -4.04 14.46
N VAL A 34 15.30 -5.11 14.80
CA VAL A 34 15.62 -5.49 16.20
C VAL A 34 16.56 -4.47 16.86
N LYS A 35 17.50 -3.93 16.09
CA LYS A 35 18.52 -3.00 16.60
C LYS A 35 18.11 -1.53 16.47
N THR A 36 17.48 -1.19 15.36
CA THR A 36 17.19 0.20 14.98
C THR A 36 15.78 0.63 15.36
N GLY A 37 14.83 -0.31 15.45
CA GLY A 37 13.40 0.02 15.53
C GLY A 37 12.79 0.45 14.19
N ASP A 38 13.58 0.51 13.12
CA ASP A 38 13.13 0.83 11.75
C ASP A 38 12.00 -0.11 11.31
N HIS A 39 11.01 0.44 10.61
CA HIS A 39 9.91 -0.34 10.06
C HIS A 39 10.12 -0.57 8.57
N PHE A 40 10.18 -1.85 8.23
CA PHE A 40 10.31 -2.30 6.87
C PHE A 40 8.96 -2.80 6.33
N TYR A 41 8.55 -2.29 5.17
CA TYR A 41 7.27 -2.61 4.54
C TYR A 41 7.50 -3.20 3.15
N THR A 42 6.93 -4.39 2.90
CA THR A 42 7.09 -5.05 1.61
C THR A 42 5.90 -5.91 1.22
N THR A 43 5.59 -5.92 -0.07
CA THR A 43 4.64 -6.85 -0.68
C THR A 43 5.30 -8.18 -1.07
N SER A 44 6.64 -8.25 -1.05
CA SER A 44 7.41 -9.43 -1.37
C SER A 44 7.55 -10.35 -0.16
N VAL A 45 6.89 -11.51 -0.21
CA VAL A 45 7.02 -12.55 0.82
C VAL A 45 8.47 -13.03 0.94
N ALA A 46 9.21 -13.12 -0.17
CA ALA A 46 10.60 -13.54 -0.16
C ALA A 46 11.49 -12.52 0.58
N GLU A 47 11.24 -11.23 0.38
CA GLU A 47 11.98 -10.15 1.04
C GLU A 47 11.68 -10.11 2.55
N ALA A 48 10.41 -10.24 2.93
CA ALA A 48 10.00 -10.36 4.33
C ALA A 48 10.63 -11.58 5.02
N MET A 49 10.63 -12.74 4.34
CA MET A 49 11.23 -13.98 4.85
C MET A 49 12.75 -13.86 4.99
N ALA A 50 13.43 -13.24 4.02
CA ALA A 50 14.87 -13.01 4.10
C ALA A 50 15.24 -12.05 5.24
N ALA A 51 14.50 -10.94 5.38
CA ALA A 51 14.68 -9.97 6.46
C ALA A 51 14.48 -10.61 7.84
N ALA A 52 13.42 -11.41 8.02
CA ALA A 52 13.17 -12.15 9.25
C ALA A 52 14.21 -13.25 9.50
N GLY A 53 14.59 -14.01 8.47
CA GLY A 53 15.56 -15.10 8.55
C GLY A 53 16.97 -14.62 8.95
N SER A 54 17.33 -13.38 8.59
CA SER A 54 18.58 -12.75 9.02
C SER A 54 18.62 -12.41 10.52
N LYS A 55 17.48 -12.49 11.22
CA LYS A 55 17.28 -12.02 12.60
C LYS A 55 17.51 -10.52 12.80
N ALA A 56 17.66 -9.75 11.72
CA ALA A 56 17.72 -8.29 11.77
C ALA A 56 16.33 -7.67 11.99
N TYR A 57 15.27 -8.37 11.56
CA TYR A 57 13.89 -7.92 11.66
C TYR A 57 13.00 -8.99 12.33
N VAL A 58 11.94 -8.52 12.99
CA VAL A 58 10.84 -9.36 13.49
C VAL A 58 9.58 -8.99 12.71
N SER A 59 8.85 -9.99 12.21
CA SER A 59 7.57 -9.75 11.55
C SER A 59 6.52 -9.25 12.56
N GLU A 60 5.80 -8.19 12.18
CA GLU A 60 4.65 -7.67 12.90
C GLU A 60 3.33 -8.01 12.18
N GLY A 61 3.40 -8.85 11.14
CA GLY A 61 2.25 -9.26 10.34
C GLY A 61 1.91 -8.31 9.21
N VAL A 62 0.64 -8.31 8.79
CA VAL A 62 0.13 -7.52 7.68
C VAL A 62 -0.32 -6.15 8.18
N ALA A 63 0.31 -5.07 7.71
CA ALA A 63 -0.10 -3.71 8.05
C ALA A 63 -1.41 -3.30 7.37
N THR A 64 -1.52 -3.61 6.07
CA THR A 64 -2.70 -3.30 5.25
C THR A 64 -2.65 -4.13 3.95
N ARG A 65 -3.62 -3.93 3.06
CA ARG A 65 -3.57 -4.44 1.69
C ARG A 65 -3.37 -3.30 0.70
N VAL A 66 -2.56 -3.52 -0.32
CA VAL A 66 -2.16 -2.52 -1.31
C VAL A 66 -2.19 -3.11 -2.72
N SER A 67 -2.25 -2.26 -3.76
CA SER A 67 -2.10 -2.73 -5.14
C SER A 67 -0.61 -2.76 -5.54
N THR A 68 -0.24 -3.67 -6.44
CA THR A 68 1.11 -3.74 -7.03
C THR A 68 1.16 -3.24 -8.48
N SER A 69 0.03 -2.81 -9.02
CA SER A 69 -0.10 -2.26 -10.38
C SER A 69 -1.17 -1.17 -10.45
N THR A 70 -1.10 -0.34 -11.49
CA THR A 70 -2.17 0.63 -11.79
C THR A 70 -3.34 -0.05 -12.51
N THR A 71 -4.47 0.65 -12.57
CA THR A 71 -5.65 0.26 -13.34
C THR A 71 -6.35 1.52 -13.87
N SER A 72 -7.14 1.39 -14.93
CA SER A 72 -8.02 2.45 -15.44
C SER A 72 -9.28 2.63 -14.60
N GLU A 73 -9.63 1.65 -13.76
CA GLU A 73 -10.91 1.60 -13.05
C GLU A 73 -11.01 2.56 -11.86
N CYS A 74 -9.88 3.03 -11.33
CA CYS A 74 -9.84 3.89 -10.15
C CYS A 74 -8.50 4.64 -10.03
N SER A 75 -8.42 5.62 -9.11
CA SER A 75 -7.22 6.45 -8.96
C SER A 75 -6.24 5.84 -7.95
N LEU A 76 -5.18 5.26 -8.48
CA LEU A 76 -4.04 4.75 -7.70
C LEU A 76 -2.84 5.70 -7.82
N ILE A 77 -2.24 6.02 -6.67
CA ILE A 77 -1.00 6.80 -6.59
C ILE A 77 0.17 5.89 -6.19
N PRO A 78 1.36 6.06 -6.80
CA PRO A 78 2.53 5.28 -6.45
C PRO A 78 3.04 5.68 -5.07
N VAL A 79 3.53 4.70 -4.32
CA VAL A 79 4.33 4.90 -3.12
C VAL A 79 5.72 4.35 -3.40
N TYR A 80 6.70 5.24 -3.39
CA TYR A 80 8.10 4.98 -3.66
C TYR A 80 8.82 4.59 -2.36
N ARG A 81 9.73 3.63 -2.44
CA ARG A 81 10.63 3.23 -1.34
C ARG A 81 12.03 3.77 -1.58
N TYR A 82 12.63 4.28 -0.52
CA TYR A 82 13.98 4.83 -0.51
C TYR A 82 14.76 4.20 0.65
N PHE A 83 16.04 3.96 0.42
CA PHE A 83 16.92 3.28 1.38
C PHE A 83 18.25 4.01 1.53
N ASN A 84 18.81 4.05 2.75
CA ASN A 84 20.11 4.66 3.02
C ASN A 84 21.13 3.67 3.61
N ASN A 85 22.39 4.10 3.73
CA ASN A 85 23.49 3.29 4.27
C ASN A 85 23.44 3.04 5.79
N ARG A 86 22.47 3.64 6.51
CA ARG A 86 22.21 3.41 7.93
C ARG A 86 21.16 2.33 8.16
N ASN A 87 20.77 1.63 7.09
CA ASN A 87 19.76 0.58 7.10
C ASN A 87 18.39 1.11 7.56
N ASP A 88 17.97 2.22 6.96
CA ASP A 88 16.72 2.90 7.23
C ASP A 88 15.96 3.15 5.91
N HIS A 89 14.66 2.89 5.95
CA HIS A 89 13.76 3.00 4.82
C HIS A 89 12.71 4.08 5.07
N PHE A 90 12.39 4.85 4.04
CA PHE A 90 11.14 5.61 4.04
C PHE A 90 10.36 5.44 2.74
N TYR A 91 9.08 5.76 2.85
CA TYR A 91 8.07 5.60 1.83
C TYR A 91 7.37 6.93 1.58
N THR A 92 7.19 7.28 0.32
CA THR A 92 6.53 8.54 -0.04
C THR A 92 5.78 8.42 -1.35
N ASN A 93 4.64 9.10 -1.48
CA ASN A 93 3.99 9.31 -2.77
C ASN A 93 4.54 10.54 -3.51
N ASN A 94 5.42 11.31 -2.88
CA ASN A 94 6.09 12.46 -3.47
C ASN A 94 7.51 12.06 -3.93
N GLN A 95 7.65 11.77 -5.21
CA GLN A 95 8.96 11.39 -5.78
C GLN A 95 10.03 12.48 -5.62
N ALA A 96 9.64 13.76 -5.62
CA ALA A 96 10.59 14.86 -5.46
C ALA A 96 11.15 14.93 -4.03
N GLU A 97 10.33 14.64 -3.01
CA GLU A 97 10.79 14.48 -1.62
C GLU A 97 11.87 13.40 -1.53
N GLY A 98 11.58 12.24 -2.11
CA GLY A 98 12.50 11.12 -2.05
C GLY A 98 13.81 11.36 -2.80
N ASN A 99 13.74 11.94 -4.00
CA ASN A 99 14.93 12.27 -4.79
C ASN A 99 15.77 13.39 -4.15
N GLY A 100 15.16 14.25 -3.33
CA GLY A 100 15.85 15.30 -2.58
C GLY A 100 16.44 14.84 -1.23
N ALA A 101 16.12 13.63 -0.77
CA ALA A 101 16.56 13.12 0.52
C ALA A 101 18.04 12.72 0.49
N ALA A 102 18.89 13.49 1.19
CA ALA A 102 20.32 13.27 1.20
C ALA A 102 20.70 11.89 1.76
N GLY A 103 21.50 11.14 1.00
CA GLY A 103 22.01 9.82 1.39
C GLY A 103 21.04 8.66 1.16
N TYR A 104 19.83 8.92 0.66
CA TYR A 104 18.91 7.86 0.24
C TYR A 104 19.01 7.59 -1.25
N VAL A 105 18.78 6.34 -1.61
CA VAL A 105 18.71 5.85 -2.98
C VAL A 105 17.30 5.32 -3.23
N SER A 106 16.74 5.66 -4.38
CA SER A 106 15.43 5.15 -4.79
C SER A 106 15.52 3.65 -5.08
N GLU A 107 14.61 2.88 -4.50
CA GLU A 107 14.39 1.46 -4.84
C GLU A 107 13.19 1.27 -5.77
N GLY A 108 12.60 2.37 -6.25
CA GLY A 108 11.45 2.37 -7.16
C GLY A 108 10.10 2.39 -6.43
N ILE A 109 9.06 1.96 -7.15
CA ILE A 109 7.69 1.88 -6.63
C ILE A 109 7.57 0.61 -5.80
N ALA A 110 7.21 0.77 -4.52
CA ALA A 110 6.98 -0.37 -3.63
C ALA A 110 5.56 -0.93 -3.76
N PHE A 111 4.57 -0.04 -3.90
CA PHE A 111 3.16 -0.38 -4.05
C PHE A 111 2.35 0.87 -4.46
N TYR A 112 1.05 0.70 -4.64
CA TYR A 112 0.11 1.76 -4.93
C TYR A 112 -1.00 1.82 -3.87
N CYS A 113 -1.37 3.04 -3.49
CA CYS A 113 -2.50 3.33 -2.62
C CYS A 113 -3.61 4.04 -3.41
N ALA A 114 -4.85 3.93 -2.95
CA ALA A 114 -5.93 4.77 -3.45
C ALA A 114 -5.61 6.25 -3.17
N ALA A 115 -5.88 7.12 -4.15
CA ALA A 115 -5.59 8.55 -4.04
C ALA A 115 -6.46 9.25 -2.98
N ASN A 116 -7.69 8.77 -2.81
CA ASN A 116 -8.69 9.34 -1.90
C ASN A 116 -9.38 8.23 -1.11
N GLU A 117 -10.00 8.62 0.00
CA GLU A 117 -10.87 7.74 0.78
C GLU A 117 -12.04 7.24 -0.07
N ASN A 118 -12.44 5.98 0.11
CA ASN A 118 -13.49 5.28 -0.64
C ASN A 118 -13.21 5.01 -2.14
N ASP A 119 -12.08 5.46 -2.69
CA ASP A 119 -11.66 5.09 -4.05
C ASP A 119 -11.01 3.69 -4.05
N CYS A 120 -11.09 2.98 -5.18
CA CYS A 120 -10.52 1.63 -5.35
C CYS A 120 -10.97 0.59 -4.29
N GLY A 121 -12.09 0.81 -3.60
CA GLY A 121 -12.52 -0.03 -2.47
C GLY A 121 -11.67 0.15 -1.20
N ALA A 122 -10.92 1.24 -1.08
CA ALA A 122 -10.14 1.55 0.12
C ALA A 122 -11.05 1.85 1.32
N THR A 123 -10.85 1.10 2.41
CA THR A 123 -11.64 1.23 3.65
C THR A 123 -10.89 1.93 4.77
N GLN A 124 -9.59 2.18 4.59
CA GLN A 124 -8.71 2.75 5.62
C GLN A 124 -7.60 3.57 4.98
N ALA A 125 -7.30 4.72 5.56
CA ALA A 125 -6.13 5.50 5.19
C ALA A 125 -4.85 4.84 5.73
N PHE A 126 -3.75 5.01 5.01
CA PHE A 126 -2.42 4.61 5.45
C PHE A 126 -1.61 5.87 5.77
N TYR A 127 -1.56 6.21 7.06
CA TYR A 127 -0.98 7.45 7.54
C TYR A 127 0.54 7.36 7.58
N ARG A 128 1.20 8.47 7.25
CA ARG A 128 2.63 8.68 7.46
C ARG A 128 2.83 9.68 8.60
N TYR A 129 3.55 9.25 9.62
CA TYR A 129 4.01 10.07 10.74
C TYR A 129 5.52 10.29 10.62
N TYR A 130 6.00 11.45 11.07
CA TYR A 130 7.42 11.80 11.05
C TYR A 130 7.80 12.47 12.36
N PHE A 131 8.78 11.90 13.06
CA PHE A 131 9.28 12.43 14.33
C PHE A 131 10.74 12.02 14.54
N ASN A 132 11.57 12.92 15.07
CA ASN A 132 13.01 12.66 15.33
C ASN A 132 13.78 12.03 14.16
N SER A 133 13.47 12.43 12.92
CA SER A 133 14.06 11.89 11.69
C SER A 133 13.64 10.46 11.31
N GLU A 134 12.65 9.89 11.99
CA GLU A 134 12.09 8.57 11.71
C GLU A 134 10.71 8.70 11.05
N HIS A 135 10.44 7.82 10.08
CA HIS A 135 9.15 7.72 9.42
C HIS A 135 8.38 6.51 9.94
N PHE A 136 7.09 6.67 10.21
CA PHE A 136 6.23 5.59 10.66
C PHE A 136 4.93 5.52 9.86
N TYR A 137 4.53 4.32 9.48
CA TYR A 137 3.37 4.10 8.61
C TYR A 137 2.37 3.14 9.23
N THR A 138 1.13 3.58 9.38
CA THR A 138 0.09 2.76 10.01
C THR A 138 -1.30 3.16 9.56
N THR A 139 -2.23 2.22 9.63
CA THR A 139 -3.67 2.46 9.50
C THR A 139 -4.31 2.78 10.84
N ASN A 140 -3.59 2.55 11.95
CA ASN A 140 -4.03 2.82 13.30
C ASN A 140 -3.55 4.21 13.76
N VAL A 141 -4.47 5.18 13.78
CA VAL A 141 -4.18 6.56 14.19
C VAL A 141 -3.61 6.64 15.61
N GLN A 142 -4.07 5.80 16.54
CA GLN A 142 -3.56 5.79 17.91
C GLN A 142 -2.12 5.29 17.97
N GLU A 143 -1.75 4.29 17.16
CA GLU A 143 -0.37 3.82 17.05
C GLU A 143 0.54 4.94 16.54
N GLY A 144 0.09 5.69 15.54
CA GLY A 144 0.81 6.86 15.04
C GLY A 144 0.98 7.97 16.08
N PHE A 145 -0.06 8.27 16.85
CA PHE A 145 0.03 9.23 17.95
C PHE A 145 1.01 8.82 19.05
N ASN A 146 1.12 7.52 19.32
CA ASN A 146 2.10 7.02 20.27
C ASN A 146 3.56 7.24 19.79
N VAL A 147 3.79 7.34 18.47
CA VAL A 147 5.11 7.62 17.90
C VAL A 147 5.46 9.11 17.95
N VAL A 148 4.51 10.00 17.67
CA VAL A 148 4.77 11.45 17.62
C VAL A 148 4.56 12.18 18.96
N GLY A 149 3.86 11.54 19.91
CA GLY A 149 3.57 12.10 21.23
C GLY A 149 4.51 11.60 22.35
N ALA A 150 5.53 10.81 22.00
CA ALA A 150 6.52 10.24 22.93
C ALA A 150 7.76 11.13 23.08
#